data_AF-A0A956KK85-F1
#
_entry.id   AF-A0A956KK85-F1
#
_cell.length_a   1.000
_cell.length_b   1.000
_cell.length_c   1.000
_cell.angle_alpha   90.00
_cell.angle_beta   90.00
_cell.angle_gamma   90.00
#
_symmetry.space_group_name_H-M   'P 1'
#
loop_
_entity.id
_entity.type
_entity.pdbx_description
1 polymer ?
#
loop_
_entity_poly.entity_id
_entity_poly.type
_entity_poly.pdbx_seq_one_letter_code
_entity_poly.pdbx_strand_id
1 'polypeptide(L)'
;QLRAAGIKPSHMEVYDVTSVVGVRPGRGNRRSYSNFYSFAHTRPGADADGYYVLRRARSPLDEATDTYISVSRPEDAPAPTPSSASGEGSEE
;
A
#
# COMPACT_ATOMS: atom_id res chain seq x y z
N GLN A 1 -3.22 -8.25 7.59
CA GLN A 1 -4.45 -7.64 8.13
C GLN A 1 -4.09 -6.75 9.30
N LEU A 2 -4.77 -5.62 9.45
CA LEU A 2 -4.69 -4.72 10.60
C LEU A 2 -5.86 -5.02 11.53
N ARG A 3 -5.58 -5.34 12.80
CA ARG A 3 -6.58 -5.58 13.85
C ARG A 3 -6.08 -4.99 15.17
N ALA A 4 -7.00 -4.57 16.03
CA ALA A 4 -6.65 -4.13 17.38
C ALA A 4 -6.15 -5.33 18.20
N ALA A 5 -4.99 -5.20 18.83
CA ALA A 5 -4.46 -6.26 19.68
C ALA A 5 -5.29 -6.39 20.97
N GLY A 6 -5.51 -7.62 21.42
CA GLY A 6 -6.18 -7.91 22.70
C GLY A 6 -7.70 -7.73 22.70
N ILE A 7 -8.33 -7.40 21.57
CA ILE A 7 -9.78 -7.28 21.43
C ILE A 7 -10.30 -8.37 20.49
N LYS A 8 -11.48 -8.94 20.81
CA LYS A 8 -12.15 -9.88 19.92
C LYS A 8 -12.45 -9.19 18.58
N PRO A 9 -12.11 -9.78 17.42
CA PRO A 9 -12.29 -9.10 16.14
C PRO A 9 -13.73 -8.68 15.83
N SER A 10 -14.72 -9.45 16.29
CA SER A 10 -16.14 -9.11 16.11
C SER A 10 -16.59 -7.86 16.88
N HIS A 11 -15.77 -7.34 17.80
CA HIS A 11 -16.12 -6.20 18.64
C HIS A 11 -15.52 -4.88 18.14
N MET A 12 -14.59 -4.90 17.18
CA MET A 12 -13.94 -3.70 16.66
C MET A 12 -13.55 -3.84 15.19
N GLU A 13 -13.75 -2.77 14.44
CA GLU A 13 -13.27 -2.62 13.08
C GLU A 13 -12.27 -1.45 12.98
N VAL A 14 -11.31 -1.56 12.07
CA VAL A 14 -10.41 -0.45 11.73
C VAL A 14 -11.18 0.56 10.87
N TYR A 15 -11.62 1.65 11.49
CA TYR A 15 -12.32 2.73 10.77
C TYR A 15 -11.40 3.46 9.78
N ASP A 16 -10.24 3.93 10.24
CA ASP A 16 -9.28 4.68 9.42
C ASP A 16 -7.83 4.48 9.89
N VAL A 17 -6.87 4.73 8.99
CA VAL A 17 -5.44 4.73 9.28
C VAL A 17 -4.88 6.11 8.99
N THR A 18 -4.68 6.88 10.05
CA THR A 18 -4.27 8.29 9.98
C THR A 18 -2.79 8.47 9.67
N SER A 19 -1.93 7.54 10.07
CA SER A 19 -0.49 7.61 9.77
C SER A 19 0.17 6.23 9.83
N VAL A 20 1.25 6.08 9.07
CA VAL A 20 2.08 4.87 9.03
C VAL A 20 3.53 5.28 9.21
N VAL A 21 4.16 4.76 10.27
CA VAL A 21 5.55 5.07 10.62
C VAL A 21 6.31 3.77 10.79
N GLY A 22 7.33 3.55 9.94
CA GLY A 22 8.25 2.43 10.07
C GLY A 22 9.39 2.76 11.03
N VAL A 23 9.80 1.76 11.81
CA VAL A 23 10.99 1.83 12.67
C VAL A 23 12.00 0.81 12.15
N ARG A 24 13.18 1.27 11.73
CA ARG A 24 14.26 0.37 11.33
C ARG A 24 15.11 -0.02 12.55
N PRO A 25 15.42 -1.31 12.76
CA PRO A 25 16.38 -1.71 13.79
C PRO A 25 17.76 -1.06 13.55
N GLY A 26 18.42 -0.60 14.61
CA GLY A 26 19.83 -0.16 14.58
C GLY A 26 20.11 1.25 14.06
N ARG A 27 19.17 1.91 13.37
CA ARG A 27 19.21 3.37 13.10
C ARG A 27 17.95 3.95 13.71
N GLY A 28 18.06 4.80 14.73
CA GLY A 28 16.90 5.43 15.40
C GLY A 28 16.00 6.31 14.50
N ASN A 29 16.17 6.28 13.17
CA ASN A 29 15.37 7.03 12.24
C ASN A 29 14.03 6.31 12.00
N ARG A 30 12.97 6.98 12.43
CA ARG A 30 11.60 6.69 12.03
C ARG A 30 11.39 7.16 10.60
N ARG A 31 10.67 6.38 9.79
CA ARG A 31 10.28 6.76 8.43
C ARG A 31 8.77 6.87 8.36
N SER A 32 8.27 8.05 8.01
CA SER A 32 6.84 8.24 7.74
C SER A 32 6.53 7.85 6.30
N TYR A 33 5.44 7.12 6.09
CA TYR A 33 4.96 6.74 4.77
C TYR A 33 3.70 7.51 4.43
N SER A 34 3.67 8.10 3.24
CA SER A 34 2.49 8.75 2.69
C SER A 34 1.50 7.71 2.16
N ASN A 35 0.20 8.01 2.18
CA ASN A 35 -0.78 7.17 1.49
C ASN A 35 -0.55 7.31 -0.02
N PHE A 36 -0.58 6.22 -0.78
CA PHE A 36 -0.42 6.26 -2.23
C PHE A 36 -1.40 7.22 -2.91
N TYR A 37 -2.65 7.28 -2.43
CA TYR A 37 -3.68 8.15 -2.99
C TYR A 37 -3.59 9.59 -2.48
N SER A 38 -2.72 9.88 -1.51
CA SER A 38 -2.48 11.26 -1.09
C SER A 38 -1.59 11.93 -2.13
N PHE A 39 -2.21 12.72 -3.00
CA PHE A 39 -1.51 13.63 -3.90
C PHE A 39 -0.91 14.77 -3.06
N ALA A 40 0.23 14.52 -2.45
CA ALA A 40 1.03 15.58 -1.86
C ALA A 40 2.04 16.01 -2.93
N HIS A 41 2.08 17.31 -3.23
CA HIS A 41 3.18 17.92 -3.99
C HIS A 41 4.44 17.87 -3.11
N THR A 42 4.94 16.67 -2.88
CA THR A 42 6.01 16.45 -1.93
C THR A 42 7.31 17.00 -2.50
N ARG A 43 8.22 17.36 -1.60
CA ARG A 43 9.55 17.85 -1.96
C ARG A 43 10.23 16.82 -2.86
N PRO A 44 11.05 17.23 -3.85
CA PRO A 44 11.82 16.31 -4.68
C PRO A 44 12.48 15.22 -3.82
N GLY A 45 12.16 13.95 -4.08
CA GLY A 45 12.72 12.79 -3.36
C GLY A 45 11.90 12.24 -2.19
N ALA A 46 10.81 12.89 -1.77
CA ALA A 46 9.96 12.36 -0.70
C ALA A 46 9.25 11.05 -1.09
N ASP A 47 8.93 10.88 -2.38
CA ASP A 47 8.29 9.64 -2.88
C ASP A 47 9.29 8.48 -3.00
N ALA A 48 10.59 8.75 -3.00
CA ALA A 48 11.63 7.72 -2.94
C ALA A 48 11.57 6.95 -1.61
N ASP A 49 10.90 7.51 -0.60
CA ASP A 49 10.75 6.87 0.69
C ASP A 49 9.69 5.76 0.73
N GLY A 50 8.91 5.62 -0.35
CA GLY A 50 7.83 4.68 -0.45
C GLY A 50 6.53 5.19 0.16
N TYR A 51 5.49 4.39 -0.05
CA TYR A 51 4.12 4.74 0.27
C TYR A 51 3.41 3.53 0.88
N TYR A 52 2.25 3.77 1.48
CA TYR A 52 1.35 2.71 1.90
C TYR A 52 0.05 2.73 1.11
N VAL A 53 -0.54 1.56 0.93
CA VAL A 53 -1.86 1.36 0.32
C VAL A 53 -2.73 0.62 1.33
N LEU A 54 -3.99 1.04 1.45
CA LEU A 54 -5.00 0.34 2.23
C LEU A 54 -5.95 -0.40 1.30
N ARG A 55 -6.30 -1.62 1.66
CA ARG A 55 -7.32 -2.42 0.98
C ARG A 55 -8.31 -2.95 2.00
N ARG A 56 -9.60 -2.68 1.78
CA ARG A 56 -10.70 -3.29 2.55
C ARG A 56 -11.25 -4.49 1.80
N ALA A 57 -11.49 -5.59 2.50
CA ALA A 57 -12.07 -6.81 1.94
C ALA A 57 -12.82 -7.59 3.01
N ARG A 58 -13.75 -8.47 2.61
CA ARG A 58 -14.36 -9.43 3.55
C ARG A 58 -13.26 -10.25 4.24
N SER A 59 -13.43 -10.45 5.54
CA SER A 59 -12.50 -11.27 6.31
C SER A 59 -12.58 -12.72 5.83
N PRO A 60 -11.43 -13.42 5.75
CA PRO A 60 -11.43 -14.87 5.54
C PRO A 60 -11.75 -15.65 6.83
N LEU A 61 -11.77 -14.99 8.00
CA LEU A 61 -11.96 -15.65 9.30
C LEU A 61 -13.38 -15.50 9.84
N ASP A 62 -14.08 -14.47 9.39
CA ASP A 62 -15.40 -14.10 9.89
C ASP A 62 -16.17 -13.32 8.80
N GLU A 63 -17.42 -12.96 9.07
CA GLU A 63 -18.21 -12.17 8.13
C GLU A 63 -17.90 -10.65 8.22
N ALA A 64 -16.89 -10.20 8.96
CA ALA A 64 -16.58 -8.77 9.06
C ALA A 64 -15.78 -8.26 7.85
N THR A 65 -15.49 -6.96 7.83
CA THR A 65 -14.58 -6.33 6.87
C THR A 65 -13.21 -6.16 7.50
N ASP A 66 -12.19 -6.73 6.88
CA ASP A 66 -10.79 -6.55 7.27
C ASP A 66 -10.13 -5.41 6.49
N THR A 67 -9.27 -4.67 7.18
CA THR A 67 -8.34 -3.73 6.55
C THR A 67 -6.97 -4.37 6.40
N TYR A 68 -6.39 -4.26 5.21
CA TYR A 68 -5.04 -4.68 4.87
C TYR A 68 -4.20 -3.45 4.55
N ILE A 69 -2.94 -3.47 5.01
CA ILE A 69 -1.95 -2.47 4.65
C ILE A 69 -0.83 -3.13 3.86
N SER A 70 -0.42 -2.47 2.79
CA SER A 70 0.79 -2.79 2.04
C SER A 70 1.71 -1.59 2.08
N VAL A 71 3.01 -1.82 2.25
CA VAL A 71 4.04 -0.78 2.17
C VAL A 71 4.95 -1.16 1.01
N SER A 72 5.15 -0.24 0.07
CA SER A 72 5.92 -0.47 -1.15
C SER A 72 6.77 0.74 -1.47
N ARG A 73 7.81 0.54 -2.27
CA ARG A 73 8.59 1.63 -2.86
C ARG A 73 8.33 1.71 -4.36
N PRO A 74 8.54 2.88 -4.98
CA PRO A 74 8.40 3.02 -6.43
C PRO A 74 9.28 2.04 -7.20
N GLU A 75 10.46 1.72 -6.68
CA GLU A 75 11.40 0.75 -7.26
C GLU A 75 10.91 -0.70 -7.23
N ASP A 76 9.92 -1.03 -6.40
CA ASP A 76 9.35 -2.38 -6.29
C ASP A 76 8.27 -2.63 -7.37
N ALA A 77 7.83 -1.61 -8.09
CA ALA A 77 6.81 -1.75 -9.11
C ALA A 77 7.38 -2.52 -10.31
N PRO A 78 6.70 -3.56 -10.83
CA PRO A 78 7.14 -4.24 -12.03
C PRO A 78 7.20 -3.21 -13.17
N ALA A 79 8.33 -3.21 -13.90
CA ALA A 79 8.46 -2.37 -15.08
C ALA A 79 7.26 -2.66 -16.02
N PRO A 80 6.63 -1.63 -16.60
CA PRO A 80 5.52 -1.85 -17.52
C PRO A 80 6.02 -2.75 -18.65
N THR A 81 5.48 -3.96 -18.74
CA THR A 81 5.77 -4.86 -19.84
C THR A 81 5.34 -4.14 -21.11
N PRO A 82 6.25 -3.91 -22.09
CA PRO A 82 5.85 -3.28 -23.33
C PRO A 82 4.79 -4.18 -23.96
N SER A 83 3.56 -3.67 -24.06
CA SER A 83 2.49 -4.33 -24.79
C SER A 83 2.98 -4.49 -26.23
N SER A 84 3.30 -5.72 -26.64
CA SER A 84 3.56 -6.04 -28.04
C SER A 84 2.27 -5.77 -28.81
N ALA A 85 2.16 -4.57 -29.35
CA ALA A 85 1.23 -4.26 -30.41
C ALA A 85 1.66 -5.10 -31.62
N SER A 86 0.99 -6.25 -31.80
CA SER A 86 1.04 -7.00 -33.04
C SER A 86 0.50 -6.08 -34.13
N GLY A 87 1.41 -5.57 -34.96
CA GLY A 87 1.05 -4.79 -36.14
C GLY A 87 0.22 -5.65 -37.09
N GLU A 88 -0.94 -5.16 -37.45
CA GLU A 88 -1.58 -5.52 -38.71
C GLU A 88 -0.67 -5.08 -39.86
N GLY A 89 -0.46 -6.00 -40.79
CA GLY A 89 0.26 -5.81 -42.04
C GLY A 89 -0.08 -6.97 -42.96
N SER A 90 -1.37 -7.09 -43.31
CA SER A 90 -1.79 -7.89 -44.46
C SER A 90 -1.54 -7.04 -45.70
N GLU A 91 -0.48 -7.37 -46.43
CA GLU A 91 -0.22 -6.86 -47.77
C GLU A 91 -0.37 -8.04 -48.75
N GLU A 92 -1.05 -7.72 -49.86
CA GLU A 92 -1.40 -8.52 -51.05
C GLU A 92 -2.72 -9.32 -51.06
#